data_AF-A0A7L8SCV4-F1
#
_entry.id   AF-A0A7L8SCV4-F1
#
_cell.length_a   1.000
_cell.length_b   1.000
_cell.length_c   1.000
_cell.angle_alpha   90.00
_cell.angle_beta   90.00
_cell.angle_gamma   90.00
#
_symmetry.space_group_name_H-M   'P 1'
#
loop_
_entity.id
_entity.type
_entity.pdbx_description
1 polymer ?
#
loop_
_entity_poly.entity_id
_entity_poly.type
_entity_poly.pdbx_seq_one_letter_code
_entity_poly.pdbx_strand_id
1 'polypeptide(L)'
;MKFVLQKSKQMPIHMQRGVAAIEFALVFSVLFFSIYGLVTFCGVLYVQQVVSRAAEDGARAAQLVGKNITSADLQANIRTAIYRSLALSMITPVAAGSTPASKETWLRTAMVDTPPVVDLPPGEVEVKISYPYRANPLVPPLPLTGSWMPDRLFGKARATR
;
A
#
# COMPACT_ATOMS: atom_id res chain seq x y z
N MET A 1 -61.83 -30.08 56.41
CA MET A 1 -60.42 -30.30 56.01
C MET A 1 -60.04 -29.20 55.01
N LYS A 2 -59.31 -28.15 55.43
CA LYS A 2 -58.91 -27.04 54.54
C LYS A 2 -57.49 -27.29 54.05
N PHE A 3 -57.33 -27.57 52.75
CA PHE A 3 -56.02 -27.57 52.10
C PHE A 3 -55.66 -26.13 51.69
N VAL A 4 -54.64 -25.56 52.33
CA VAL A 4 -54.07 -24.27 51.96
C VAL A 4 -53.06 -24.51 50.84
N LEU A 5 -53.35 -24.00 49.64
CA LEU A 5 -52.42 -24.00 48.51
C LEU A 5 -51.41 -22.86 48.69
N GLN A 6 -50.18 -23.22 49.03
CA GLN A 6 -49.06 -22.27 49.13
C GLN A 6 -48.62 -21.87 47.71
N LYS A 7 -48.96 -20.64 47.30
CA LYS A 7 -48.57 -20.07 46.01
C LYS A 7 -47.06 -19.82 45.99
N SER A 8 -46.31 -20.56 45.18
CA SER A 8 -44.86 -20.37 45.02
C SER A 8 -44.57 -19.00 44.38
N LYS A 9 -43.75 -18.20 45.05
CA LYS A 9 -43.31 -16.88 44.56
C LYS A 9 -42.23 -17.12 43.50
N GLN A 10 -42.62 -17.08 42.22
CA GLN A 10 -41.64 -17.10 41.12
C GLN A 10 -40.86 -15.78 41.12
N MET A 11 -39.54 -15.86 41.27
CA MET A 11 -38.66 -14.69 41.12
C MET A 11 -38.40 -14.45 39.63
N PRO A 12 -38.52 -13.21 39.13
CA PRO A 12 -38.23 -12.91 37.73
C PRO A 12 -36.72 -13.08 37.47
N ILE A 13 -36.37 -13.93 36.49
CA ILE A 13 -35.00 -14.06 36.00
C ILE A 13 -34.70 -12.79 35.19
N HIS A 14 -33.91 -11.88 35.75
CA HIS A 14 -33.47 -10.68 35.05
C HIS A 14 -32.50 -11.08 33.92
N MET A 15 -32.98 -11.09 32.68
CA MET A 15 -32.15 -11.36 31.50
C MET A 15 -31.29 -10.13 31.18
N GLN A 16 -30.08 -10.05 31.75
CA GLN A 16 -29.02 -9.10 31.38
C GLN A 16 -28.33 -9.48 30.05
N ARG A 17 -29.08 -9.94 29.04
CA ARG A 17 -28.51 -10.65 27.88
C ARG A 17 -28.04 -9.76 26.72
N GLY A 18 -28.08 -8.43 26.86
CA GLY A 18 -27.71 -7.50 25.79
C GLY A 18 -26.57 -6.52 26.12
N VAL A 19 -26.34 -6.21 27.40
CA VAL A 19 -25.40 -5.15 27.79
C VAL A 19 -23.96 -5.54 27.45
N ALA A 20 -23.55 -6.77 27.80
CA ALA A 20 -22.21 -7.28 27.47
C ALA A 20 -21.95 -7.31 25.94
N ALA A 21 -22.99 -7.56 25.13
CA ALA A 21 -22.87 -7.53 23.67
C ALA A 21 -22.65 -6.11 23.14
N ILE A 22 -23.28 -5.10 23.76
CA ILE A 22 -23.11 -3.68 23.40
C ILE A 22 -21.70 -3.19 23.80
N GLU A 23 -21.25 -3.51 25.03
CA GLU A 23 -19.90 -3.18 25.49
C GLU A 23 -18.85 -3.80 24.56
N PHE A 24 -19.02 -5.08 24.21
CA PHE A 24 -18.13 -5.76 23.26
C PHE A 24 -18.14 -5.08 21.89
N ALA A 25 -19.31 -4.73 21.36
CA ALA A 25 -19.42 -4.08 20.05
C ALA A 25 -18.71 -2.72 20.02
N LEU A 26 -18.78 -1.93 21.09
CA LEU A 26 -18.09 -0.65 21.19
C LEU A 26 -16.58 -0.82 21.26
N VAL A 27 -16.08 -1.71 22.13
CA VAL A 27 -14.64 -2.00 22.24
C VAL A 27 -14.10 -2.55 20.92
N PHE A 28 -14.82 -3.50 20.31
CA PHE A 28 -14.48 -4.05 19.01
C PHE A 28 -14.41 -2.97 17.94
N SER A 29 -15.39 -2.06 17.88
CA SER A 29 -15.41 -1.00 16.87
C SER A 29 -14.18 -0.09 17.00
N VAL A 30 -13.87 0.37 18.21
CA VAL A 30 -12.70 1.22 18.47
C VAL A 30 -11.40 0.49 18.12
N LEU A 31 -11.26 -0.76 18.55
CA LEU A 31 -10.09 -1.58 18.26
C LEU A 31 -9.93 -1.84 16.76
N PHE A 32 -11.02 -2.17 16.08
CA PHE A 32 -11.05 -2.43 14.65
C PHE A 32 -10.60 -1.20 13.86
N PHE A 33 -11.16 -0.01 14.14
CA PHE A 33 -10.73 1.22 13.47
C PHE A 33 -9.27 1.57 13.77
N SER A 34 -8.81 1.33 15.00
CA SER A 34 -7.41 1.58 15.39
C SER A 34 -6.45 0.70 14.62
N ILE A 35 -6.70 -0.62 14.57
CA ILE A 35 -5.87 -1.58 13.82
C ILE A 35 -5.96 -1.30 12.32
N TYR A 36 -7.16 -1.06 11.79
CA TYR A 36 -7.35 -0.78 10.38
C TYR A 36 -6.61 0.50 9.95
N GLY A 37 -6.69 1.56 10.75
CA GLY A 37 -5.95 2.80 10.53
C GLY A 37 -4.44 2.56 10.54
N LEU A 38 -3.95 1.78 11.50
CA LEU A 38 -2.54 1.41 11.59
C LEU A 38 -2.08 0.61 10.36
N VAL A 39 -2.82 -0.42 9.96
CA VAL A 39 -2.50 -1.24 8.78
C VAL A 39 -2.49 -0.41 7.51
N THR A 40 -3.44 0.51 7.36
CA THR A 40 -3.50 1.43 6.21
C THR A 40 -2.27 2.34 6.19
N PHE A 41 -1.91 2.92 7.34
CA PHE A 41 -0.73 3.78 7.45
C PHE A 41 0.58 3.03 7.17
N CYS A 42 0.74 1.83 7.73
CA CYS A 42 1.86 0.94 7.42
C CYS A 42 1.92 0.58 5.94
N GLY A 43 0.77 0.37 5.30
CA GLY A 43 0.67 0.14 3.85
C GLY A 43 1.22 1.30 3.04
N VAL A 44 0.87 2.55 3.39
CA VAL A 44 1.41 3.76 2.74
C VAL A 44 2.93 3.82 2.90
N LEU A 45 3.44 3.62 4.12
CA LEU A 45 4.89 3.65 4.39
C LEU A 45 5.65 2.54 3.68
N TYR A 46 5.07 1.34 3.59
CA TYR A 46 5.65 0.24 2.85
C TYR A 46 5.77 0.58 1.36
N VAL A 47 4.71 1.10 0.72
CA VAL A 47 4.80 1.51 -0.69
C VAL A 47 5.81 2.63 -0.87
N GLN A 48 5.86 3.60 0.04
CA GLN A 48 6.86 4.67 0.01
C GLN A 48 8.28 4.09 0.05
N GLN A 49 8.54 3.09 0.90
CA GLN A 49 9.84 2.41 0.97
C GLN A 49 10.16 1.68 -0.35
N VAL A 50 9.18 0.99 -0.94
CA VAL A 50 9.36 0.31 -2.23
C VAL A 50 9.70 1.31 -3.34
N VAL A 51 8.98 2.43 -3.40
CA VAL A 51 9.19 3.48 -4.40
C VAL A 51 10.57 4.14 -4.25
N SER A 52 11.02 4.40 -3.02
CA SER A 52 12.37 4.89 -2.77
C SER A 52 13.46 3.89 -3.21
N ARG A 53 13.31 2.61 -2.83
CA ARG A 53 14.25 1.55 -3.26
C ARG A 53 14.32 1.42 -4.78
N ALA A 54 13.19 1.51 -5.47
CA ALA A 54 13.16 1.45 -6.93
C ALA A 54 13.88 2.64 -7.57
N ALA A 55 13.81 3.83 -6.98
CA ALA A 55 14.56 4.99 -7.45
C ALA A 55 16.07 4.77 -7.30
N GLU A 56 16.49 4.25 -6.14
CA GLU A 56 17.90 3.88 -5.87
C GLU A 56 18.41 2.80 -6.82
N ASP A 57 17.62 1.77 -7.09
CA ASP A 57 17.95 0.73 -8.08
C ASP A 57 18.09 1.29 -9.49
N GLY A 58 17.26 2.27 -9.88
CA GLY A 58 17.39 3.00 -11.13
C GLY A 58 18.71 3.79 -11.20
N ALA A 59 19.05 4.51 -10.12
CA ALA A 59 20.29 5.28 -10.03
C ALA A 59 21.52 4.35 -10.09
N ARG A 60 21.47 3.20 -9.41
CA ARG A 60 22.51 2.17 -9.45
C ARG A 60 22.64 1.56 -10.85
N ALA A 61 21.53 1.30 -11.52
CA ALA A 61 21.53 0.80 -12.90
C ALA A 61 22.19 1.79 -13.87
N ALA A 62 22.12 3.09 -13.59
CA ALA A 62 22.83 4.10 -14.36
C ALA A 62 24.35 3.98 -14.23
N GLN A 63 24.88 3.54 -13.10
CA GLN A 63 26.33 3.42 -12.90
C GLN A 63 26.92 2.14 -13.50
N LEU A 64 26.10 1.09 -13.65
CA LEU A 64 26.53 -0.21 -14.15
C LEU A 64 26.74 -0.25 -15.67
N VAL A 65 26.17 0.69 -16.41
CA VAL A 65 26.27 0.70 -17.88
C VAL A 65 27.43 1.57 -18.33
N GLY A 66 28.26 1.04 -19.24
CA GLY A 66 29.44 1.72 -19.79
C GLY A 66 29.15 3.09 -20.42
N LYS A 67 30.21 3.91 -20.60
CA LYS A 67 30.10 5.30 -21.07
C LYS A 67 29.72 5.46 -22.55
N ASN A 68 29.82 4.40 -23.36
CA ASN A 68 29.64 4.44 -24.82
C ASN A 68 28.22 4.12 -25.29
N ILE A 69 27.20 4.40 -24.48
CA ILE A 69 25.79 4.14 -24.85
C ILE A 69 25.04 5.43 -25.11
N THR A 70 23.99 5.36 -25.91
CA THR A 70 23.14 6.52 -26.17
C THR A 70 22.36 6.93 -24.91
N SER A 71 21.96 8.19 -24.83
CA SER A 71 21.10 8.69 -23.75
C SER A 71 19.74 7.97 -23.70
N ALA A 72 19.21 7.58 -24.87
CA ALA A 72 17.95 6.84 -24.98
C ALA A 72 18.08 5.42 -24.38
N ASP A 73 19.15 4.70 -24.73
CA ASP A 73 19.40 3.36 -24.19
C ASP A 73 19.65 3.39 -22.67
N LEU A 74 20.34 4.44 -22.20
CA LEU A 74 20.58 4.64 -20.77
C LEU A 74 19.26 4.81 -20.02
N GLN A 75 18.40 5.69 -20.50
CA GLN A 75 17.08 5.91 -19.91
C GLN A 75 16.22 4.65 -19.94
N ALA A 76 16.26 3.88 -21.04
CA ALA A 76 15.54 2.62 -21.15
C ALA A 76 16.03 1.58 -20.14
N ASN A 77 17.35 1.45 -19.95
CA ASN A 77 17.94 0.57 -18.95
C ASN A 77 17.54 0.97 -17.52
N ILE A 78 17.63 2.26 -17.20
CA ILE A 78 17.25 2.80 -15.88
C ILE A 78 15.76 2.54 -15.60
N ARG A 79 14.88 2.85 -16.56
CA ARG A 79 13.44 2.58 -16.43
C ARG A 79 13.15 1.11 -16.24
N THR A 80 13.86 0.23 -16.94
CA THR A 80 13.72 -1.23 -16.79
C THR A 80 14.13 -1.68 -15.38
N ALA A 81 15.22 -1.15 -14.83
CA ALA A 81 15.62 -1.44 -13.46
C ALA A 81 14.58 -0.96 -12.43
N ILE A 82 14.01 0.23 -12.62
CA ILE A 82 12.94 0.77 -11.78
C ILE A 82 11.73 -0.15 -11.79
N TYR A 83 11.20 -0.49 -12.97
CA TYR A 83 10.02 -1.34 -13.09
C TYR A 83 10.26 -2.74 -12.54
N ARG A 84 11.44 -3.32 -12.75
CA ARG A 84 11.83 -4.59 -12.16
C ARG A 84 11.83 -4.53 -10.63
N SER A 85 12.39 -3.49 -10.04
CA SER A 85 12.42 -3.31 -8.58
C SER A 85 11.01 -3.19 -7.99
N LEU A 86 10.14 -2.39 -8.64
CA LEU A 86 8.72 -2.30 -8.28
C LEU A 86 8.00 -3.65 -8.43
N ALA A 87 8.25 -4.40 -9.51
CA ALA A 87 7.60 -5.69 -9.77
C ALA A 87 8.00 -6.80 -8.78
N LEU A 88 9.18 -6.70 -8.17
CA LEU A 88 9.62 -7.64 -7.13
C LEU A 88 8.93 -7.42 -5.77
N SER A 89 8.17 -6.34 -5.61
CA SER A 89 7.42 -6.04 -4.40
C SER A 89 5.98 -6.60 -4.41
N MET A 90 5.25 -6.34 -3.31
CA MET A 90 3.83 -6.69 -3.16
C MET A 90 2.88 -5.51 -3.44
N ILE A 91 3.33 -4.47 -4.14
CA ILE A 91 2.49 -3.30 -4.46
C ILE A 91 1.55 -3.50 -5.66
N THR A 92 1.61 -4.66 -6.30
CA THR A 92 0.77 -4.99 -7.45
C THR A 92 -0.42 -5.82 -6.99
N PRO A 93 -1.62 -5.59 -7.56
CA PRO A 93 -2.79 -6.37 -7.21
C PRO A 93 -2.63 -7.82 -7.65
N VAL A 94 -3.36 -8.74 -7.01
CA VAL A 94 -3.37 -10.16 -7.38
C VAL A 94 -3.73 -10.41 -8.86
N ALA A 95 -4.53 -9.53 -9.45
CA ALA A 95 -4.89 -9.56 -10.88
C ALA A 95 -3.69 -9.32 -11.82
N ALA A 96 -2.60 -8.72 -11.34
CA ALA A 96 -1.35 -8.56 -12.09
C ALA A 96 -0.53 -9.86 -12.21
N GLY A 97 -0.99 -10.95 -11.58
CA GLY A 97 -0.33 -12.24 -11.56
C GLY A 97 0.83 -12.35 -10.56
N SER A 98 1.42 -13.53 -10.48
CA SER A 98 2.48 -13.86 -9.51
C SER A 98 3.90 -13.71 -10.05
N THR A 99 4.07 -13.57 -11.37
CA THR A 99 5.40 -13.48 -12.00
C THR A 99 5.92 -12.04 -12.05
N PRO A 100 7.24 -11.80 -11.95
CA PRO A 100 7.77 -10.44 -12.12
C PRO A 100 7.41 -9.81 -13.46
N ALA A 101 7.38 -10.58 -14.55
CA ALA A 101 7.07 -10.07 -15.89
C ALA A 101 5.62 -9.59 -16.03
N SER A 102 4.65 -10.33 -15.47
CA SER A 102 3.24 -9.94 -15.48
C SER A 102 3.00 -8.69 -14.63
N LYS A 103 3.65 -8.62 -13.46
CA LYS A 103 3.61 -7.44 -12.59
C LYS A 103 4.21 -6.20 -13.25
N GLU A 104 5.33 -6.35 -13.95
CA GLU A 104 5.96 -5.25 -14.69
C GLU A 104 5.04 -4.72 -15.80
N THR A 105 4.39 -5.61 -16.55
CA THR A 105 3.42 -5.22 -17.59
C THR A 105 2.26 -4.42 -17.00
N TRP A 106 1.75 -4.86 -15.86
CA TRP A 106 0.71 -4.14 -15.14
C TRP A 106 1.20 -2.77 -14.66
N LEU A 107 2.40 -2.68 -14.07
CA LEU A 107 2.98 -1.42 -13.58
C LEU A 107 3.17 -0.39 -14.70
N ARG A 108 3.64 -0.82 -15.87
CA ARG A 108 3.80 0.06 -17.05
C ARG A 108 2.46 0.62 -17.52
N THR A 109 1.39 -0.15 -17.38
CA THR A 109 0.03 0.29 -17.71
C THR A 109 -0.53 1.23 -16.64
N ALA A 110 -0.40 0.85 -15.36
CA ALA A 110 -0.90 1.61 -14.22
C ALA A 110 -0.20 2.97 -14.06
N MET A 111 1.02 3.10 -14.56
CA MET A 111 1.83 4.33 -14.50
C MET A 111 1.97 5.01 -15.86
N VAL A 112 1.11 4.72 -16.84
CA VAL A 112 1.22 5.25 -18.20
C VAL A 112 1.19 6.79 -18.25
N ASP A 113 0.36 7.42 -17.42
CA ASP A 113 0.24 8.88 -17.36
C ASP A 113 1.42 9.55 -16.63
N THR A 114 2.18 8.76 -15.87
CA THR A 114 3.33 9.23 -15.08
C THR A 114 4.43 8.19 -15.02
N PRO A 115 5.11 7.96 -16.15
CA PRO A 115 6.22 7.04 -16.21
C PRO A 115 7.38 7.57 -15.33
N PRO A 116 8.27 6.69 -14.86
CA PRO A 116 9.50 7.12 -14.20
C PRO A 116 10.30 8.08 -15.09
N VAL A 117 10.59 9.25 -14.54
CA VAL A 117 11.34 10.31 -15.20
C VAL A 117 12.82 10.12 -14.88
N VAL A 118 13.63 10.20 -15.93
CA VAL A 118 15.09 10.05 -15.86
C VAL A 118 15.69 11.27 -16.49
N ASP A 119 16.25 12.15 -15.67
CA ASP A 119 16.94 13.36 -16.09
C ASP A 119 18.44 13.07 -16.12
N LEU A 120 19.13 13.54 -17.17
CA LEU A 120 20.56 13.29 -17.40
C LEU A 120 21.35 14.62 -17.43
N PRO A 121 21.46 15.35 -16.29
CA PRO A 121 22.35 16.49 -16.21
C PRO A 121 23.83 16.08 -16.43
N PRO A 122 24.74 17.02 -16.76
CA PRO A 122 26.14 16.70 -16.98
C PRO A 122 26.78 16.02 -15.77
N GLY A 123 27.31 14.80 -15.95
CA GLY A 123 27.99 14.02 -14.90
C GLY A 123 27.07 13.40 -13.85
N GLU A 124 25.75 13.50 -14.01
CA GLU A 124 24.77 13.06 -13.02
C GLU A 124 23.56 12.40 -13.70
N VAL A 125 22.87 11.56 -12.92
CA VAL A 125 21.59 10.97 -13.28
C VAL A 125 20.62 11.19 -12.14
N GLU A 126 19.47 11.78 -12.43
CA GLU A 126 18.39 11.98 -11.48
C GLU A 126 17.18 11.13 -11.89
N VAL A 127 16.71 10.30 -10.97
CA VAL A 127 15.53 9.44 -11.14
C VAL A 127 14.40 9.99 -10.28
N LYS A 128 13.22 10.13 -10.87
CA LYS A 128 11.98 10.50 -10.17
C LYS A 128 10.88 9.49 -10.49
N ILE A 129 10.25 8.98 -9.45
CA ILE A 129 9.14 8.02 -9.54
C ILE A 129 7.92 8.67 -8.91
N SER A 130 6.76 8.56 -9.58
CA SER A 130 5.47 8.98 -9.02
C SER A 130 4.46 7.85 -9.13
N TYR A 131 4.32 7.08 -8.05
CA TYR A 131 3.42 5.93 -8.00
C TYR A 131 1.99 6.36 -7.65
N PRO A 132 0.97 5.99 -8.45
CA PRO A 132 -0.42 6.39 -8.22
C PRO A 132 -1.08 5.52 -7.13
N TYR A 133 -0.79 5.83 -5.86
CA TYR A 133 -1.21 5.04 -4.70
C TYR A 133 -2.73 4.99 -4.50
N ARG A 134 -3.44 6.12 -4.64
CA ARG A 134 -4.90 6.14 -4.45
C ARG A 134 -5.67 5.30 -5.46
N ALA A 135 -5.16 5.20 -6.69
CA ALA A 135 -5.74 4.34 -7.71
C ALA A 135 -5.43 2.85 -7.46
N ASN A 136 -4.40 2.55 -6.66
CA ASN A 136 -3.88 1.21 -6.40
C ASN A 136 -3.55 1.00 -4.91
N PRO A 137 -4.52 1.14 -3.99
CA PRO A 137 -4.24 1.02 -2.57
C PRO A 137 -4.03 -0.44 -2.16
N LEU A 138 -3.14 -0.68 -1.19
CA LEU A 138 -2.91 -2.03 -0.65
C LEU A 138 -4.09 -2.52 0.21
N VAL A 139 -4.73 -1.59 0.90
CA VAL A 139 -5.86 -1.87 1.79
C VAL A 139 -7.10 -1.27 1.13
N PRO A 140 -8.21 -2.01 1.01
CA PRO A 140 -9.45 -1.50 0.43
C PRO A 140 -9.92 -0.25 1.18
N PRO A 141 -10.15 0.89 0.52
CA PRO A 141 -10.49 2.13 1.21
C PRO A 141 -11.84 2.03 1.94
N LEU A 142 -11.92 2.61 3.13
CA LEU A 142 -13.17 2.78 3.88
C LEU A 142 -13.72 4.20 3.67
N PRO A 143 -15.02 4.45 3.92
CA PRO A 143 -15.66 5.76 3.75
C PRO A 143 -14.93 6.92 4.45
N LEU A 144 -14.20 6.63 5.54
CA LEU A 144 -13.46 7.62 6.32
C LEU A 144 -11.96 7.70 5.98
N THR A 145 -11.40 6.72 5.26
CA THR A 145 -9.97 6.73 4.91
C THR A 145 -9.65 7.40 3.59
N GLY A 146 -10.67 7.59 2.75
CA GLY A 146 -10.54 8.23 1.46
C GLY A 146 -9.95 9.64 1.51
N SER A 147 -10.18 10.47 2.53
CA SER A 147 -9.70 11.87 2.47
C SER A 147 -8.23 12.05 2.85
N TRP A 148 -7.63 11.15 3.63
CA TRP A 148 -6.28 11.35 4.18
C TRP A 148 -5.18 10.62 3.43
N MET A 149 -5.53 9.59 2.63
CA MET A 149 -4.55 8.83 1.86
C MET A 149 -3.95 9.69 0.73
N PRO A 150 -2.62 9.65 0.53
CA PRO A 150 -1.98 10.37 -0.57
C PRO A 150 -2.48 9.88 -1.93
N ASP A 151 -2.68 10.80 -2.87
CA ASP A 151 -2.97 10.43 -4.27
C ASP A 151 -1.80 9.67 -4.88
N ARG A 152 -0.59 10.13 -4.56
CA ARG A 152 0.66 9.70 -5.18
C ARG A 152 1.76 9.57 -4.13
N LEU A 153 2.67 8.63 -4.36
CA LEU A 153 3.88 8.44 -3.58
C LEU A 153 5.10 8.71 -4.45
N PHE A 154 6.05 9.46 -3.91
CA PHE A 154 7.17 10.00 -4.68
C PHE A 154 8.49 9.38 -4.23
N GLY A 155 9.30 8.94 -5.19
CA GLY A 155 10.66 8.45 -4.97
C GLY A 155 11.63 9.27 -5.79
N LYS A 156 12.81 9.55 -5.22
CA LYS A 156 13.86 10.30 -5.90
C LYS A 156 15.22 9.74 -5.53
N ALA A 157 16.10 9.58 -6.52
CA ALA A 157 17.48 9.21 -6.31
C ALA A 157 18.39 9.95 -7.31
N ARG A 158 19.65 10.16 -6.92
CA ARG A 158 20.69 10.73 -7.79
C ARG A 158 21.94 9.87 -7.75
N ALA A 159 22.61 9.75 -8.88
CA ALA A 159 23.91 9.08 -8.98
C ALA A 159 24.85 9.88 -9.89
N THR A 160 26.14 9.93 -9.53
CA THR A 160 27.21 10.47 -10.37
C THR A 160 27.59 9.47 -11.46
N ARG A 161 27.91 9.97 -12.66
CA ARG A 161 28.27 9.16 -13.84
C ARG A 161 29.42 9.78 -14.65
#